data_AF-A0A944V5L9-F1
#
_entry.id   AF-A0A944V5L9-F1
#
_cell.length_a   1.000
_cell.length_b   1.000
_cell.length_c   1.000
_cell.angle_alpha   90.00
_cell.angle_beta   90.00
_cell.angle_gamma   90.00
#
_symmetry.space_group_name_H-M   'P 1'
#
loop_
_entity.id
_entity.type
_entity.pdbx_description
1 polymer ?
#
loop_
_entity_poly.entity_id
_entity_poly.type
_entity_poly.pdbx_seq_one_letter_code
_entity_poly.pdbx_strand_id
1 'polypeptide(L)'
;MQTPQPALDAVTIEERLNEMLDAVLSSRRTASEPAKQLAKCSRAQQDFALHWLGVIISTNSEMGFQFVCHAPQAFPVMDLAQAEQWVLHGMDIYDRQGLYPGSQALADINGFVLAFSQSRTAVGLDRDAGAILVHFLRGLSGRALRIETGETNCTDTEVVYLPGTINDYPSREKNLSLYRLIATQLWAQARFGTFRRANPNAPRLSEQLSRYSDPKKAQQLFERLEQARLDACIRRTLPGLGRQMDLLLNRSPKNNPKWQALIAPLCHADATVTHTLAALEQAYRDNQDLVLAPPWAGRIDIALAEQAMDIRAQREREQLQMQLAQWLKDQPLEGNTARELKITSDDDPKDAFGPVPFSIEINGKSTSAPPAVNQLVQSLLLDFDQLPTKALAPTGATNY
;
A
#
# COMPACT_ATOMS: atom_id res chain seq x y z
N MET A 1 -0.46 -40.05 31.76
CA MET A 1 0.37 -38.87 32.08
C MET A 1 1.78 -39.37 32.33
N GLN A 2 2.68 -39.24 31.36
CA GLN A 2 4.09 -39.60 31.55
C GLN A 2 4.74 -38.55 32.46
N THR A 3 5.39 -39.01 33.53
CA THR A 3 6.23 -38.21 34.41
C THR A 3 7.29 -37.49 33.57
N PRO A 4 7.53 -36.17 33.74
CA PRO A 4 8.59 -35.50 33.00
C PRO A 4 9.92 -36.16 33.35
N GLN A 5 10.58 -36.75 32.34
CA GLN A 5 11.88 -37.37 32.56
C GLN A 5 12.91 -36.28 32.93
N PRO A 6 13.87 -36.59 33.81
CA PRO A 6 14.91 -35.63 34.19
C PRO A 6 15.79 -35.26 32.98
N ALA A 7 16.33 -34.05 32.97
CA ALA A 7 17.34 -33.64 32.00
C ALA A 7 18.56 -34.58 32.06
N LEU A 8 19.13 -34.89 30.90
CA LEU A 8 20.34 -35.69 30.78
C LEU A 8 21.55 -34.86 31.21
N ASP A 9 22.52 -35.51 31.86
CA ASP A 9 23.79 -34.87 32.21
C ASP A 9 24.75 -34.83 31.00
N ALA A 10 25.83 -34.06 31.14
CA ALA A 10 26.80 -33.87 30.06
C ALA A 10 27.49 -35.18 29.66
N VAL A 11 27.70 -36.10 30.60
CA VAL A 11 28.36 -37.40 30.33
C VAL A 11 27.46 -38.27 29.46
N THR A 12 26.18 -38.42 29.84
CA THR A 12 25.21 -39.19 29.07
C THR A 12 24.98 -38.62 27.68
N ILE A 13 24.96 -37.28 27.54
CA ILE A 13 24.84 -36.63 26.23
C ILE A 13 26.12 -36.86 25.41
N GLU A 14 27.31 -36.71 26.01
CA GLU A 14 28.59 -36.91 25.32
C GLU A 14 28.74 -38.33 24.78
N GLU A 15 28.37 -39.35 25.56
CA GLU A 15 28.35 -40.75 25.12
C GLU A 15 27.47 -40.96 23.88
N ARG A 16 26.25 -40.41 23.90
CA ARG A 16 25.32 -40.49 22.76
C ARG A 16 25.85 -39.76 21.53
N LEU A 17 26.40 -38.56 21.72
CA LEU A 17 26.96 -37.79 20.61
C LEU A 17 28.18 -38.50 20.01
N ASN A 18 29.04 -39.12 20.83
CA ASN A 18 30.18 -39.89 20.36
C ASN A 18 29.73 -41.07 19.49
N GLU A 19 28.69 -41.81 19.91
CA GLU A 19 28.12 -42.91 19.11
C GLU A 19 27.54 -42.41 17.79
N MET A 20 26.74 -41.34 17.84
CA MET A 20 26.02 -40.81 16.68
C MET A 20 26.93 -40.10 15.67
N LEU A 21 28.06 -39.55 16.10
CA LEU A 21 28.97 -38.74 15.29
C LEU A 21 30.34 -39.39 15.06
N ASP A 22 30.50 -40.68 15.35
CA ASP A 22 31.76 -41.42 15.23
C ASP A 22 32.47 -41.17 13.89
N ALA A 23 31.70 -41.11 12.79
CA ALA A 23 32.22 -40.88 11.45
C ALA A 23 32.94 -39.52 11.22
N VAL A 24 32.74 -38.53 12.08
CA VAL A 24 33.28 -37.16 11.92
C VAL A 24 34.10 -36.66 13.10
N LEU A 25 34.11 -37.41 14.20
CA LEU A 25 34.91 -37.08 15.37
C LEU A 25 36.38 -37.48 15.17
N SER A 26 37.27 -36.80 15.88
CA SER A 26 38.72 -37.10 15.88
C SER A 26 39.35 -36.63 17.18
N SER A 27 40.65 -36.90 17.36
CA SER A 27 41.39 -36.42 18.53
C SER A 27 41.39 -34.90 18.71
N ARG A 28 41.11 -34.13 17.64
CA ARG A 28 41.05 -32.65 17.66
C ARG A 28 39.61 -32.10 17.59
N ARG A 29 38.62 -32.96 17.39
CA ARG A 29 37.20 -32.60 17.26
C ARG A 29 36.36 -33.58 18.07
N THR A 30 35.91 -33.14 19.23
CA THR A 30 35.20 -33.97 20.21
C THR A 30 33.77 -33.47 20.42
N ALA A 31 32.89 -34.35 20.93
CA ALA A 31 31.52 -33.98 21.27
C ALA A 31 31.39 -33.33 22.67
N SER A 32 32.48 -33.21 23.43
CA SER A 32 32.44 -32.78 24.83
C SER A 32 31.88 -31.38 25.03
N GLU A 33 32.27 -30.41 24.18
CA GLU A 33 31.75 -29.04 24.31
C GLU A 33 30.26 -28.93 23.93
N PRO A 34 29.81 -29.45 22.77
CA PRO A 34 28.38 -29.55 22.46
C PRO A 34 27.57 -30.25 23.57
N ALA A 35 28.08 -31.35 24.14
CA ALA A 35 27.42 -32.08 25.21
C ALA A 35 27.26 -31.23 26.49
N LYS A 36 28.31 -30.52 26.90
CA LYS A 36 28.26 -29.62 28.06
C LYS A 36 27.27 -28.48 27.88
N GLN A 37 27.13 -27.95 26.66
CA GLN A 37 26.18 -26.88 26.39
C GLN A 37 24.75 -27.42 26.32
N LEU A 38 24.50 -28.56 25.68
CA LEU A 38 23.19 -29.22 25.66
C LEU A 38 22.73 -29.68 27.06
N ALA A 39 23.65 -30.06 27.94
CA ALA A 39 23.33 -30.41 29.33
C ALA A 39 22.71 -29.26 30.13
N LYS A 40 22.95 -28.00 29.72
CA LYS A 40 22.34 -26.81 30.33
C LYS A 40 20.94 -26.51 29.80
N CYS A 41 20.53 -27.15 28.71
CA CYS A 41 19.22 -26.97 28.09
C CYS A 41 18.14 -27.78 28.82
N SER A 42 16.88 -27.40 28.62
CA SER A 42 15.74 -28.18 29.15
C SER A 42 15.69 -29.57 28.54
N ARG A 43 15.02 -30.51 29.24
CA ARG A 43 14.89 -31.89 28.73
C ARG A 43 14.25 -31.95 27.33
N ALA A 44 13.24 -31.13 27.06
CA ALA A 44 12.59 -31.07 25.75
C ALA A 44 13.55 -30.60 24.64
N GLN A 45 14.44 -29.65 24.93
CA GLN A 45 15.47 -29.18 24.00
C GLN A 45 16.56 -30.24 23.75
N GLN A 46 16.93 -31.00 24.79
CA GLN A 46 17.85 -32.13 24.66
C GLN A 46 17.28 -33.23 23.78
N ASP A 47 16.02 -33.64 24.03
CA ASP A 47 15.33 -34.65 23.23
C ASP A 47 15.18 -34.18 21.77
N PHE A 48 14.84 -32.90 21.55
CA PHE A 48 14.80 -32.29 20.23
C PHE A 48 16.16 -32.38 19.51
N ALA A 49 17.25 -31.98 20.17
CA ALA A 49 18.58 -32.00 19.57
C ALA A 49 19.03 -33.42 19.23
N LEU A 50 18.82 -34.39 20.12
CA LEU A 50 19.19 -35.78 19.86
C LEU A 50 18.34 -36.40 18.74
N HIS A 51 17.05 -36.09 18.69
CA HIS A 51 16.17 -36.55 17.62
C HIS A 51 16.62 -36.01 16.25
N TRP A 52 16.77 -34.68 16.12
CA TRP A 52 17.17 -34.05 14.86
C TRP A 52 18.58 -34.40 14.45
N LEU A 53 19.51 -34.61 15.39
CA LEU A 53 20.82 -35.17 15.08
C LEU A 53 20.67 -36.52 14.37
N GLY A 54 19.86 -37.43 14.92
CA GLY A 54 19.60 -38.74 14.33
C GLY A 54 19.04 -38.66 12.91
N VAL A 55 18.17 -37.68 12.64
CA VAL A 55 17.65 -37.41 11.31
C VAL A 55 18.76 -36.92 10.38
N ILE A 56 19.54 -35.92 10.78
CA ILE A 56 20.56 -35.29 9.93
C ILE A 56 21.70 -36.26 9.59
N ILE A 57 22.21 -37.02 10.58
CA ILE A 57 23.34 -37.94 10.35
C ILE A 57 23.00 -39.08 9.38
N SER A 58 21.71 -39.39 9.19
CA SER A 58 21.29 -40.37 8.18
C SER A 58 21.65 -39.93 6.76
N THR A 59 21.82 -38.62 6.55
CA THR A 59 22.22 -38.02 5.28
C THR A 59 23.68 -37.56 5.31
N ASN A 60 24.09 -36.83 6.35
CA ASN A 60 25.44 -36.26 6.45
C ASN A 60 25.86 -36.02 7.91
N SER A 61 26.86 -36.76 8.38
CA SER A 61 27.39 -36.65 9.74
C SER A 61 28.05 -35.30 10.06
N GLU A 62 28.63 -34.61 9.07
CA GLU A 62 29.25 -33.28 9.31
C GLU A 62 28.17 -32.23 9.58
N MET A 63 27.09 -32.23 8.79
CA MET A 63 25.93 -31.37 9.07
C MET A 63 25.35 -31.65 10.46
N GLY A 64 25.32 -32.93 10.87
CA GLY A 64 24.89 -33.33 12.21
C GLY A 64 25.79 -32.74 13.31
N PHE A 65 27.11 -32.77 13.12
CA PHE A 65 28.07 -32.16 14.03
C PHE A 65 27.88 -30.63 14.12
N GLN A 66 27.73 -29.95 12.97
CA GLN A 66 27.49 -28.50 12.94
C GLN A 66 26.18 -28.13 13.66
N PHE A 67 25.10 -28.88 13.43
CA PHE A 67 23.82 -28.67 14.11
C PHE A 67 23.95 -28.72 15.63
N VAL A 68 24.58 -29.76 16.20
CA VAL A 68 24.69 -29.87 17.67
C VAL A 68 25.61 -28.83 18.29
N CYS A 69 26.58 -28.30 17.53
CA CYS A 69 27.39 -27.18 17.98
C CYS A 69 26.58 -25.89 18.14
N HIS A 70 25.57 -25.68 17.29
CA HIS A 70 24.76 -24.46 17.26
C HIS A 70 23.42 -24.56 18.01
N ALA A 71 22.85 -25.76 18.18
CA ALA A 71 21.55 -25.95 18.81
C ALA A 71 21.41 -25.29 20.21
N PRO A 72 22.39 -25.40 21.15
CA PRO A 72 22.31 -24.71 22.44
C PRO A 72 22.19 -23.18 22.34
N GLN A 73 22.75 -22.57 21.28
CA GLN A 73 22.71 -21.14 21.03
C GLN A 73 21.40 -20.71 20.36
N ALA A 74 20.73 -21.61 19.64
CA ALA A 74 19.45 -21.35 18.98
C ALA A 74 18.28 -21.35 19.98
N PHE A 75 18.30 -22.24 20.97
CA PHE A 75 17.21 -22.44 21.91
C PHE A 75 16.80 -21.24 22.79
N PRO A 76 17.67 -20.29 23.14
CA PRO A 76 17.27 -19.07 23.85
C PRO A 76 16.50 -18.07 22.97
N VAL A 77 16.63 -18.15 21.65
CA VAL A 77 16.07 -17.16 20.69
C VAL A 77 14.99 -17.73 19.78
N MET A 78 14.78 -19.05 19.82
CA MET A 78 13.76 -19.77 19.06
C MET A 78 12.99 -20.73 19.97
N ASP A 79 11.66 -20.79 19.80
CA ASP A 79 10.90 -21.93 20.32
C ASP A 79 11.21 -23.21 19.50
N LEU A 80 10.75 -24.37 19.98
CA LEU A 80 11.05 -25.65 19.32
C LEU A 80 10.49 -25.74 17.89
N ALA A 81 9.37 -25.09 17.60
CA ALA A 81 8.79 -25.09 16.26
C ALA A 81 9.62 -24.22 15.30
N GLN A 82 10.14 -23.08 15.78
CA GLN A 82 11.08 -22.24 15.03
C GLN A 82 12.42 -22.94 14.82
N ALA A 83 12.94 -23.63 15.85
CA ALA A 83 14.17 -24.40 15.75
C ALA A 83 14.05 -25.54 14.72
N GLU A 84 12.89 -26.19 14.63
CA GLU A 84 12.62 -27.18 13.57
C GLU A 84 12.70 -26.56 12.17
N GLN A 85 12.08 -25.39 11.96
CA GLN A 85 12.15 -24.69 10.67
C GLN A 85 13.59 -24.23 10.34
N TRP A 86 14.36 -23.84 11.34
CA TRP A 86 15.78 -23.51 11.19
C TRP A 86 16.60 -24.71 10.72
N VAL A 87 16.39 -25.89 11.32
CA VAL A 87 17.06 -27.12 10.90
C VAL A 87 16.68 -27.49 9.46
N LEU A 88 15.38 -27.48 9.15
CA LEU A 88 14.89 -27.76 7.80
C LEU A 88 15.47 -26.79 6.76
N HIS A 89 15.58 -25.51 7.08
CA HIS A 89 16.17 -24.50 6.21
C HIS A 89 17.66 -24.77 5.95
N GLY A 90 18.44 -25.07 7.00
CA GLY A 90 19.85 -25.43 6.86
C GLY A 90 20.05 -26.68 5.99
N MET A 91 19.18 -27.68 6.14
CA MET A 91 19.20 -28.90 5.33
C MET A 91 18.78 -28.67 3.87
N ASP A 92 17.77 -27.84 3.59
CA ASP A 92 17.38 -27.49 2.20
C ASP A 92 18.50 -26.73 1.47
N ILE A 93 19.23 -25.85 2.17
CA ILE A 93 20.42 -25.19 1.62
C ILE A 93 21.53 -26.22 1.35
N TYR A 94 21.77 -27.15 2.29
CA TYR A 94 22.73 -28.23 2.10
C TYR A 94 22.40 -29.07 0.85
N ASP A 95 21.14 -29.48 0.69
CA ASP A 95 20.72 -30.32 -0.44
C ASP A 95 20.88 -29.60 -1.79
N ARG A 96 20.69 -28.27 -1.82
CA ARG A 96 20.77 -27.46 -3.06
C ARG A 96 22.18 -26.94 -3.38
N GLN A 97 22.96 -26.62 -2.35
CA GLN A 97 24.19 -25.82 -2.48
C GLN A 97 25.41 -26.47 -1.82
N GLY A 98 25.22 -27.58 -1.10
CA GLY A 98 26.28 -28.37 -0.48
C GLY A 98 26.63 -27.98 0.95
N LEU A 99 27.66 -28.67 1.47
CA LEU A 99 28.05 -28.65 2.89
C LEU A 99 28.34 -27.26 3.46
N TYR A 100 29.14 -26.46 2.77
CA TYR A 100 29.60 -25.18 3.31
C TYR A 100 28.45 -24.17 3.47
N PRO A 101 27.60 -23.90 2.44
CA PRO A 101 26.42 -23.07 2.61
C PRO A 101 25.44 -23.58 3.68
N GLY A 102 25.18 -24.89 3.74
CA GLY A 102 24.30 -25.47 4.75
C GLY A 102 24.82 -25.28 6.18
N SER A 103 26.13 -25.47 6.38
CA SER A 103 26.78 -25.24 7.67
C SER A 103 26.71 -23.77 8.09
N GLN A 104 26.92 -22.84 7.14
CA GLN A 104 26.76 -21.40 7.41
C GLN A 104 25.33 -21.03 7.79
N ALA A 105 24.32 -21.63 7.14
CA ALA A 105 22.92 -21.41 7.46
C ALA A 105 22.54 -21.89 8.87
N LEU A 106 23.11 -23.01 9.32
CA LEU A 106 22.97 -23.43 10.72
C LEU A 106 23.67 -22.45 11.68
N ALA A 107 24.87 -21.99 11.34
CA ALA A 107 25.59 -21.04 12.18
C ALA A 107 24.89 -19.67 12.31
N ASP A 108 24.21 -19.19 11.26
CA ASP A 108 23.54 -17.88 11.21
C ASP A 108 22.15 -17.88 11.87
N ILE A 109 22.11 -18.16 13.16
CA ILE A 109 20.90 -18.19 13.99
C ILE A 109 20.15 -16.85 13.94
N ASN A 110 20.87 -15.73 14.07
CA ASN A 110 20.24 -14.40 14.13
C ASN A 110 19.70 -13.99 12.76
N GLY A 111 20.42 -14.27 11.67
CA GLY A 111 19.95 -14.05 10.32
C GLY A 111 18.70 -14.86 10.02
N PHE A 112 18.65 -16.13 10.44
CA PHE A 112 17.45 -16.95 10.32
C PHE A 112 16.27 -16.36 11.11
N VAL A 113 16.43 -16.01 12.39
CA VAL A 113 15.34 -15.44 13.20
C VAL A 113 14.82 -14.14 12.59
N LEU A 114 15.71 -13.28 12.10
CA LEU A 114 15.32 -12.04 11.43
C LEU A 114 14.53 -12.35 10.14
N ALA A 115 15.07 -13.16 9.24
CA ALA A 115 14.42 -13.50 7.97
C ALA A 115 13.08 -14.24 8.19
N PHE A 116 13.03 -15.15 9.16
CA PHE A 116 11.86 -15.94 9.49
C PHE A 116 10.76 -15.11 10.15
N SER A 117 11.12 -14.18 11.04
CA SER A 117 10.15 -13.23 11.61
C SER A 117 9.59 -12.31 10.54
N GLN A 118 10.46 -11.79 9.66
CA GLN A 118 10.07 -10.94 8.53
C GLN A 118 9.14 -11.68 7.57
N SER A 119 9.41 -12.95 7.23
CA SER A 119 8.56 -13.71 6.31
C SER A 119 7.15 -13.98 6.85
N ARG A 120 7.01 -14.19 8.17
CA ARG A 120 5.70 -14.42 8.80
C ARG A 120 4.82 -13.18 8.87
N THR A 121 5.42 -12.01 8.98
CA THR A 121 4.69 -10.74 9.05
C THR A 121 4.55 -10.08 7.69
N ALA A 122 5.42 -10.41 6.72
CA ALA A 122 5.39 -9.89 5.38
C ALA A 122 4.09 -10.24 4.66
N VAL A 123 3.50 -9.24 4.02
CA VAL A 123 2.30 -9.36 3.19
C VAL A 123 2.71 -9.06 1.77
N GLY A 124 2.47 -9.99 0.85
CA GLY A 124 2.69 -9.79 -0.58
C GLY A 124 1.44 -9.27 -1.27
N LEU A 125 1.60 -8.33 -2.20
CA LEU A 125 0.48 -7.76 -2.94
C LEU A 125 -0.29 -8.86 -3.69
N ASP A 126 0.37 -9.62 -4.56
CA ASP A 126 -0.31 -10.60 -5.42
C ASP A 126 -0.92 -11.77 -4.66
N ARG A 127 -0.18 -12.30 -3.66
CA ARG A 127 -0.56 -13.51 -2.92
C ARG A 127 -1.55 -13.25 -1.79
N ASP A 128 -1.51 -12.07 -1.15
CA ASP A 128 -2.21 -11.85 0.13
C ASP A 128 -3.25 -10.73 0.07
N ALA A 129 -2.96 -9.61 -0.61
CA ALA A 129 -3.76 -8.38 -0.50
C ALA A 129 -4.55 -8.02 -1.77
N GLY A 130 -4.02 -8.33 -2.95
CA GLY A 130 -4.44 -7.78 -4.25
C GLY A 130 -5.92 -8.02 -4.55
N ALA A 131 -6.39 -9.27 -4.46
CA ALA A 131 -7.79 -9.59 -4.71
C ALA A 131 -8.74 -8.83 -3.76
N ILE A 132 -8.40 -8.77 -2.47
CA ILE A 132 -9.19 -8.06 -1.45
C ILE A 132 -9.21 -6.56 -1.75
N LEU A 133 -8.06 -5.98 -2.10
CA LEU A 133 -7.94 -4.56 -2.40
C LEU A 133 -8.70 -4.18 -3.67
N VAL A 134 -8.71 -5.02 -4.71
CA VAL A 134 -9.51 -4.77 -5.93
C VAL A 134 -10.99 -4.69 -5.58
N HIS A 135 -11.51 -5.64 -4.80
CA HIS A 135 -12.91 -5.60 -4.37
C HIS A 135 -13.20 -4.41 -3.45
N PHE A 136 -12.28 -4.11 -2.54
CA PHE A 136 -12.38 -2.97 -1.64
C PHE A 136 -12.45 -1.65 -2.41
N LEU A 137 -11.50 -1.38 -3.33
CA LEU A 137 -11.49 -0.16 -4.14
C LEU A 137 -12.69 -0.07 -5.08
N ARG A 138 -13.18 -1.20 -5.63
CA ARG A 138 -14.42 -1.23 -6.42
C ARG A 138 -15.66 -0.89 -5.59
N GLY A 139 -15.64 -1.23 -4.30
CA GLY A 139 -16.70 -0.86 -3.36
C GLY A 139 -16.64 0.62 -2.95
N LEU A 140 -15.51 1.30 -3.17
CA LEU A 140 -15.41 2.74 -3.03
C LEU A 140 -15.96 3.42 -4.27
N SER A 141 -16.56 4.60 -4.08
CA SER A 141 -17.12 5.40 -5.17
C SER A 141 -16.06 5.98 -6.09
N GLY A 142 -16.43 6.27 -7.34
CA GLY A 142 -15.58 6.94 -8.32
C GLY A 142 -15.23 6.00 -9.47
N ARG A 143 -14.08 6.24 -10.11
CA ARG A 143 -13.57 5.37 -11.17
C ARG A 143 -13.08 4.04 -10.57
N ALA A 144 -13.32 2.95 -11.28
CA ALA A 144 -12.75 1.66 -10.92
C ALA A 144 -11.23 1.71 -11.13
N LEU A 145 -10.48 1.78 -10.03
CA LEU A 145 -9.03 1.80 -10.08
C LEU A 145 -8.47 0.39 -10.26
N ARG A 146 -7.46 0.26 -11.12
CA ARG A 146 -6.63 -0.94 -11.21
C ARG A 146 -5.57 -0.92 -10.11
N ILE A 147 -5.03 -2.08 -9.79
CA ILE A 147 -3.92 -2.21 -8.83
C ILE A 147 -2.77 -2.89 -9.54
N GLU A 148 -1.59 -2.28 -9.47
CA GLU A 148 -0.36 -2.82 -10.04
C GLU A 148 0.78 -2.71 -9.03
N THR A 149 1.78 -3.59 -9.18
CA THR A 149 3.01 -3.48 -8.39
C THR A 149 3.85 -2.30 -8.90
N GLY A 150 4.35 -1.46 -8.01
CA GLY A 150 5.25 -0.36 -8.33
C GLY A 150 6.29 -0.10 -7.24
N GLU A 151 7.39 0.56 -7.60
CA GLU A 151 8.46 0.92 -6.68
C GLU A 151 8.07 2.06 -5.72
N THR A 152 7.12 2.90 -6.15
CA THR A 152 6.63 4.05 -5.39
C THR A 152 5.13 3.90 -5.18
N ASN A 153 4.66 4.20 -3.96
CA ASN A 153 3.24 4.35 -3.66
C ASN A 153 2.69 5.58 -4.39
N CYS A 154 2.07 5.42 -5.56
CA CYS A 154 1.49 6.54 -6.31
C CYS A 154 0.27 6.10 -7.12
N THR A 155 -0.42 7.07 -7.73
CA THR A 155 -1.51 6.81 -8.67
C THR A 155 -1.41 7.74 -9.85
N ASP A 156 -1.79 7.25 -11.02
CA ASP A 156 -2.04 8.06 -12.22
C ASP A 156 -3.52 8.45 -12.35
N THR A 157 -4.34 8.21 -11.32
CA THR A 157 -5.81 8.33 -11.27
C THR A 157 -6.63 7.24 -11.98
N GLU A 158 -6.00 6.26 -12.64
CA GLU A 158 -6.62 5.04 -13.18
C GLU A 158 -6.07 3.75 -12.55
N VAL A 159 -4.85 3.80 -12.03
CA VAL A 159 -4.06 2.72 -11.44
C VAL A 159 -3.50 3.19 -10.10
N VAL A 160 -3.56 2.30 -9.12
CA VAL A 160 -2.90 2.42 -7.82
C VAL A 160 -1.67 1.54 -7.84
N TYR A 161 -0.50 2.14 -7.72
CA TYR A 161 0.78 1.45 -7.67
C TYR A 161 1.17 1.20 -6.21
N LEU A 162 1.34 -0.06 -5.84
CA LEU A 162 1.66 -0.52 -4.48
C LEU A 162 2.93 -1.38 -4.48
N PRO A 163 3.68 -1.45 -3.37
CA PRO A 163 4.85 -2.31 -3.27
C PRO A 163 4.46 -3.77 -3.37
N GLY A 164 5.33 -4.58 -3.99
CA GLY A 164 5.10 -6.03 -4.11
C GLY A 164 5.06 -6.75 -2.75
N THR A 165 5.67 -6.18 -1.71
CA THR A 165 5.62 -6.71 -0.34
C THR A 165 5.71 -5.57 0.69
N ILE A 166 4.91 -5.65 1.76
CA ILE A 166 4.99 -4.79 2.95
C ILE A 166 5.37 -5.64 4.16
N ASN A 167 6.32 -5.13 4.96
CA ASN A 167 6.74 -5.77 6.20
C ASN A 167 7.12 -4.75 7.29
N ASP A 168 6.39 -3.63 7.34
CA ASP A 168 6.74 -2.47 8.16
C ASP A 168 6.39 -2.66 9.64
N TYR A 169 5.48 -3.59 9.93
CA TYR A 169 5.01 -3.91 11.27
C TYR A 169 5.26 -5.38 11.63
N PRO A 170 5.53 -5.70 12.91
CA PRO A 170 5.64 -7.07 13.42
C PRO A 170 4.24 -7.73 13.58
N SER A 171 3.34 -7.48 12.63
CA SER A 171 2.01 -8.06 12.58
C SER A 171 1.51 -8.09 11.15
N ARG A 172 1.17 -9.30 10.69
CA ARG A 172 0.60 -9.52 9.37
C ARG A 172 -0.71 -8.75 9.15
N GLU A 173 -1.52 -8.61 10.19
CA GLU A 173 -2.78 -7.84 10.16
C GLU A 173 -2.52 -6.33 10.00
N LYS A 174 -1.50 -5.80 10.69
CA LYS A 174 -1.09 -4.39 10.55
C LYS A 174 -0.54 -4.11 9.15
N ASN A 175 0.25 -5.02 8.59
CA ASN A 175 0.77 -4.89 7.21
C ASN A 175 -0.36 -4.98 6.15
N LEU A 176 -1.36 -5.85 6.33
CA LEU A 176 -2.57 -5.86 5.50
C LEU A 176 -3.35 -4.53 5.62
N SER A 177 -3.47 -4.01 6.84
CA SER A 177 -4.13 -2.72 7.07
C SER A 177 -3.36 -1.57 6.43
N LEU A 178 -2.02 -1.62 6.42
CA LEU A 178 -1.20 -0.61 5.77
C LEU A 178 -1.45 -0.59 4.25
N TYR A 179 -1.48 -1.75 3.59
CA TYR A 179 -1.87 -1.85 2.18
C TYR A 179 -3.21 -1.16 1.91
N ARG A 180 -4.23 -1.44 2.73
CA ARG A 180 -5.55 -0.84 2.60
C ARG A 180 -5.51 0.67 2.78
N LEU A 181 -4.74 1.18 3.74
CA LEU A 181 -4.62 2.63 3.97
C LEU A 181 -3.86 3.34 2.85
N ILE A 182 -2.77 2.77 2.33
CA ILE A 182 -2.05 3.31 1.17
C ILE A 182 -2.99 3.35 -0.04
N ALA A 183 -3.67 2.23 -0.34
CA ALA A 183 -4.63 2.17 -1.45
C ALA A 183 -5.77 3.19 -1.29
N THR A 184 -6.26 3.38 -0.07
CA THR A 184 -7.30 4.40 0.22
C THR A 184 -6.76 5.81 0.03
N GLN A 185 -5.53 6.10 0.45
CA GLN A 185 -4.93 7.42 0.23
C GLN A 185 -4.77 7.73 -1.26
N LEU A 186 -4.29 6.77 -2.03
CA LEU A 186 -4.12 6.93 -3.47
C LEU A 186 -5.48 7.10 -4.18
N TRP A 187 -6.51 6.33 -3.79
CA TRP A 187 -7.89 6.57 -4.23
C TRP A 187 -8.39 7.97 -3.85
N ALA A 188 -8.09 8.43 -2.63
CA ALA A 188 -8.52 9.72 -2.12
C ALA A 188 -7.96 10.89 -2.92
N GLN A 189 -6.72 10.80 -3.44
CA GLN A 189 -6.14 11.81 -4.33
C GLN A 189 -7.04 12.09 -5.55
N ALA A 190 -7.52 11.04 -6.20
CA ALA A 190 -8.43 11.18 -7.34
C ALA A 190 -9.84 11.59 -6.88
N ARG A 191 -10.39 10.92 -5.86
CA ARG A 191 -11.79 11.13 -5.41
C ARG A 191 -12.05 12.54 -4.89
N PHE A 192 -11.14 13.06 -4.06
CA PHE A 192 -11.28 14.36 -3.41
C PHE A 192 -10.59 15.49 -4.19
N GLY A 193 -10.27 15.25 -5.46
CA GLY A 193 -9.94 16.30 -6.42
C GLY A 193 -8.57 16.95 -6.24
N THR A 194 -7.54 16.19 -5.82
CA THR A 194 -6.16 16.69 -5.73
C THR A 194 -5.66 17.25 -7.06
N PHE A 195 -6.06 16.64 -8.17
CA PHE A 195 -5.68 17.07 -9.53
C PHE A 195 -6.81 17.78 -10.28
N ARG A 196 -7.97 17.97 -9.63
CA ARG A 196 -9.17 18.51 -10.29
C ARG A 196 -8.94 19.97 -10.68
N ARG A 197 -9.37 20.32 -11.88
CA ARG A 197 -9.28 21.69 -12.42
C ARG A 197 -10.67 22.32 -12.50
N ALA A 198 -10.76 23.64 -12.35
CA ALA A 198 -12.04 24.33 -12.48
C ALA A 198 -12.70 24.11 -13.86
N ASN A 199 -11.88 24.04 -14.92
CA ASN A 199 -12.27 23.71 -16.29
C ASN A 199 -11.03 23.28 -17.09
N PRO A 200 -11.17 22.79 -18.34
CA PRO A 200 -10.03 22.31 -19.15
C PRO A 200 -8.93 23.34 -19.43
N ASN A 201 -9.25 24.64 -19.36
CA ASN A 201 -8.30 25.74 -19.60
C ASN A 201 -7.72 26.30 -18.29
N ALA A 202 -8.18 25.84 -17.13
CA ALA A 202 -7.61 26.24 -15.85
C ALA A 202 -6.18 25.70 -15.71
N PRO A 203 -5.29 26.43 -14.99
CA PRO A 203 -3.91 26.04 -14.84
C PRO A 203 -3.81 24.67 -14.15
N ARG A 204 -2.78 23.92 -14.54
CA ARG A 204 -2.45 22.62 -13.97
C ARG A 204 -1.81 22.77 -12.60
N LEU A 205 -1.81 21.70 -11.80
CA LEU A 205 -1.14 21.70 -10.51
C LEU A 205 0.38 21.88 -10.71
N SER A 206 0.95 21.20 -11.72
CA SER A 206 2.35 21.38 -12.12
C SER A 206 2.70 22.84 -12.45
N GLU A 207 1.84 23.53 -13.20
CA GLU A 207 1.98 24.94 -13.57
C GLU A 207 1.80 25.91 -12.39
N GLN A 208 1.04 25.52 -11.38
CA GLN A 208 0.88 26.31 -10.16
C GLN A 208 2.13 26.18 -9.27
N LEU A 209 2.66 24.97 -9.09
CA LEU A 209 3.83 24.72 -8.26
C LEU A 209 5.15 25.20 -8.88
N SER A 210 5.24 25.26 -10.21
CA SER A 210 6.43 25.76 -10.92
C SER A 210 6.68 27.26 -10.75
N ARG A 211 5.70 28.01 -10.23
CA ARG A 211 5.80 29.47 -9.97
C ARG A 211 6.65 29.81 -8.75
N TYR A 212 6.88 28.84 -7.87
CA TYR A 212 7.70 29.03 -6.69
C TYR A 212 9.19 29.04 -7.06
N SER A 213 10.00 29.79 -6.31
CA SER A 213 11.45 29.89 -6.56
C SER A 213 12.17 28.54 -6.41
N ASP A 214 11.67 27.67 -5.54
CA ASP A 214 12.07 26.27 -5.37
C ASP A 214 10.82 25.38 -5.54
N PRO A 215 10.52 24.95 -6.78
CA PRO A 215 9.37 24.10 -7.07
C PRO A 215 9.39 22.76 -6.32
N LYS A 216 10.60 22.23 -6.04
CA LYS A 216 10.74 20.92 -5.38
C LYS A 216 10.32 21.00 -3.92
N LYS A 217 10.71 22.07 -3.23
CA LYS A 217 10.22 22.36 -1.87
C LYS A 217 8.72 22.65 -1.85
N ALA A 218 8.20 23.41 -2.82
CA ALA A 218 6.77 23.68 -2.93
C ALA A 218 5.97 22.38 -3.09
N GLN A 219 6.44 21.46 -3.93
CA GLN A 219 5.85 20.13 -4.09
C GLN A 219 5.87 19.32 -2.79
N GLN A 220 6.99 19.27 -2.07
CA GLN A 220 7.08 18.54 -0.81
C GLN A 220 6.14 19.09 0.27
N LEU A 221 6.00 20.43 0.36
CA LEU A 221 5.05 21.06 1.27
C LEU A 221 3.61 20.78 0.85
N PHE A 222 3.30 20.90 -0.45
CA PHE A 222 1.98 20.58 -1.00
C PHE A 222 1.59 19.15 -0.67
N GLU A 223 2.46 18.18 -0.90
CA GLU A 223 2.22 16.77 -0.59
C GLU A 223 1.84 16.55 0.88
N ARG A 224 2.49 17.25 1.82
CA ARG A 224 2.19 17.12 3.25
C ARG A 224 0.88 17.79 3.67
N LEU A 225 0.57 18.94 3.09
CA LEU A 225 -0.69 19.65 3.33
C LEU A 225 -1.87 18.88 2.73
N GLU A 226 -1.70 18.40 1.50
CA GLU A 226 -2.72 17.64 0.81
C GLU A 226 -2.99 16.30 1.51
N GLN A 227 -1.94 15.63 1.99
CA GLN A 227 -2.06 14.45 2.85
C GLN A 227 -2.96 14.72 4.07
N ALA A 228 -2.83 15.88 4.73
CA ALA A 228 -3.66 16.24 5.87
C ALA A 228 -5.13 16.46 5.48
N ARG A 229 -5.38 17.11 4.34
CA ARG A 229 -6.73 17.30 3.79
C ARG A 229 -7.38 15.95 3.46
N LEU A 230 -6.65 15.06 2.78
CA LEU A 230 -7.12 13.74 2.40
C LEU A 230 -7.36 12.84 3.62
N ASP A 231 -6.47 12.84 4.61
CA ASP A 231 -6.69 12.13 5.88
C ASP A 231 -7.96 12.62 6.59
N ALA A 232 -8.23 13.93 6.61
CA ALA A 232 -9.46 14.47 7.17
C ALA A 232 -10.72 14.03 6.39
N CYS A 233 -10.64 14.01 5.06
CA CYS A 233 -11.71 13.50 4.20
C CYS A 233 -11.98 12.02 4.48
N ILE A 234 -10.94 11.18 4.53
CA ILE A 234 -11.06 9.74 4.81
C ILE A 234 -11.62 9.50 6.21
N ARG A 235 -11.17 10.23 7.24
CA ARG A 235 -11.68 10.05 8.61
C ARG A 235 -13.18 10.35 8.72
N ARG A 236 -13.66 11.34 7.97
CA ARG A 236 -15.07 11.74 7.93
C ARG A 236 -15.93 10.75 7.16
N THR A 237 -15.47 10.30 5.99
CA THR A 237 -16.25 9.41 5.11
C THR A 237 -16.12 7.93 5.48
N LEU A 238 -14.96 7.52 6.01
CA LEU A 238 -14.57 6.15 6.33
C LEU A 238 -14.01 6.08 7.77
N PRO A 239 -14.83 6.31 8.81
CA PRO A 239 -14.36 6.38 10.20
C PRO A 239 -13.69 5.10 10.69
N GLY A 240 -14.02 3.94 10.10
CA GLY A 240 -13.32 2.68 10.36
C GLY A 240 -11.86 2.71 9.93
N LEU A 241 -11.54 3.34 8.79
CA LEU A 241 -10.17 3.54 8.34
C LEU A 241 -9.46 4.61 9.16
N GLY A 242 -10.17 5.65 9.60
CA GLY A 242 -9.64 6.63 10.55
C GLY A 242 -9.13 5.98 11.83
N ARG A 243 -9.87 5.02 12.40
CA ARG A 243 -9.39 4.24 13.56
C ARG A 243 -8.15 3.40 13.24
N GLN A 244 -8.08 2.83 12.03
CA GLN A 244 -6.90 2.06 11.60
C GLN A 244 -5.67 2.95 11.41
N MET A 245 -5.84 4.16 10.89
CA MET A 245 -4.79 5.17 10.83
C MET A 245 -4.23 5.44 12.24
N ASP A 246 -5.10 5.64 13.23
CA ASP A 246 -4.67 5.87 14.62
C ASP A 246 -3.90 4.68 15.21
N LEU A 247 -4.33 3.45 14.90
CA LEU A 247 -3.66 2.21 15.35
C LEU A 247 -2.27 2.01 14.72
N LEU A 248 -2.06 2.46 13.48
CA LEU A 248 -0.78 2.31 12.79
C LEU A 248 0.22 3.41 13.10
N LEU A 249 -0.25 4.60 13.50
CA LEU A 249 0.63 5.75 13.71
C LEU A 249 1.67 5.49 14.81
N ASN A 250 1.40 4.58 15.77
CA ASN A 250 2.28 4.04 16.84
C ASN A 250 3.05 5.06 17.73
N ARG A 251 3.12 6.34 17.33
CA ARG A 251 3.70 7.49 18.03
C ARG A 251 2.80 8.68 17.72
N SER A 252 2.31 9.36 18.76
CA SER A 252 1.72 10.67 18.56
C SER A 252 2.79 11.57 17.91
N PRO A 253 2.50 12.23 16.78
CA PRO A 253 3.45 13.15 16.18
C PRO A 253 3.81 14.18 17.25
N LYS A 254 5.10 14.57 17.31
CA LYS A 254 5.51 15.66 18.21
C LYS A 254 4.58 16.84 17.94
N ASN A 255 3.95 17.35 19.00
CA ASN A 255 2.98 18.42 18.86
C ASN A 255 3.69 19.62 18.21
N ASN A 256 3.27 19.97 16.99
CA ASN A 256 3.75 21.14 16.26
C ASN A 256 2.56 22.09 16.08
N PRO A 257 2.35 23.04 17.00
CA PRO A 257 1.20 23.95 16.96
C PRO A 257 1.14 24.78 15.67
N LYS A 258 2.29 25.15 15.10
CA LYS A 258 2.35 25.88 13.82
C LYS A 258 1.79 25.04 12.69
N TRP A 259 2.20 23.77 12.61
CA TRP A 259 1.65 22.84 11.62
C TRP A 259 0.17 22.58 11.83
N GLN A 260 -0.27 22.41 13.08
CA GLN A 260 -1.69 22.21 13.40
C GLN A 260 -2.56 23.40 12.98
N ALA A 261 -2.10 24.63 13.25
CA ALA A 261 -2.79 25.85 12.81
C ALA A 261 -2.88 25.94 11.28
N LEU A 262 -1.82 25.52 10.58
CA LEU A 262 -1.76 25.51 9.13
C LEU A 262 -2.72 24.49 8.47
N ILE A 263 -2.86 23.30 9.05
CA ILE A 263 -3.74 22.25 8.52
C ILE A 263 -5.19 22.35 9.02
N ALA A 264 -5.48 23.13 10.05
CA ALA A 264 -6.83 23.24 10.62
C ALA A 264 -7.89 23.59 9.56
N PRO A 265 -7.70 24.59 8.67
CA PRO A 265 -8.64 24.86 7.58
C PRO A 265 -8.83 23.68 6.62
N LEU A 266 -7.79 22.86 6.41
CA LEU A 266 -7.83 21.69 5.51
C LEU A 266 -8.66 20.53 6.08
N CYS A 267 -8.95 20.56 7.39
CA CYS A 267 -9.78 19.53 8.03
C CYS A 267 -11.28 19.80 7.92
N HIS A 268 -11.69 20.97 7.41
CA HIS A 268 -13.11 21.30 7.22
C HIS A 268 -13.79 20.41 6.18
N ALA A 269 -15.13 20.36 6.22
CA ALA A 269 -15.91 19.46 5.37
C ALA A 269 -15.88 19.85 3.89
N ASP A 270 -15.79 21.15 3.62
CA ASP A 270 -15.78 21.84 2.33
C ASP A 270 -14.36 22.13 1.80
N ALA A 271 -13.32 21.64 2.50
CA ALA A 271 -11.93 21.86 2.10
C ALA A 271 -11.58 21.17 0.77
N THR A 272 -11.31 21.99 -0.25
CA THR A 272 -10.83 21.58 -1.59
C THR A 272 -9.31 21.73 -1.74
N VAL A 273 -8.75 21.27 -2.86
CA VAL A 273 -7.33 21.49 -3.20
C VAL A 273 -6.94 22.97 -3.25
N THR A 274 -7.89 23.88 -3.53
CA THR A 274 -7.65 25.33 -3.48
C THR A 274 -7.25 25.79 -2.08
N HIS A 275 -7.82 25.19 -1.03
CA HIS A 275 -7.43 25.47 0.35
C HIS A 275 -6.02 24.95 0.64
N THR A 276 -5.65 23.78 0.11
CA THR A 276 -4.28 23.24 0.19
C THR A 276 -3.28 24.19 -0.48
N LEU A 277 -3.62 24.74 -1.65
CA LEU A 277 -2.77 25.70 -2.36
C LEU A 277 -2.61 27.03 -1.60
N ALA A 278 -3.68 27.52 -0.95
CA ALA A 278 -3.60 28.69 -0.08
C ALA A 278 -2.73 28.44 1.16
N ALA A 279 -2.88 27.27 1.79
CA ALA A 279 -2.03 26.85 2.91
C ALA A 279 -0.56 26.68 2.47
N LEU A 280 -0.31 26.19 1.25
CA LEU A 280 1.02 26.08 0.68
C LEU A 280 1.69 27.45 0.55
N GLU A 281 0.98 28.46 0.05
CA GLU A 281 1.52 29.81 -0.09
C GLU A 281 2.01 30.36 1.25
N GLN A 282 1.20 30.17 2.31
CA GLN A 282 1.57 30.54 3.66
C GLN A 282 2.77 29.73 4.17
N ALA A 283 2.73 28.40 4.06
CA ALA A 283 3.78 27.50 4.53
C ALA A 283 5.13 27.79 3.86
N TYR A 284 5.10 28.08 2.57
CA TYR A 284 6.28 28.38 1.78
C TYR A 284 6.88 29.73 2.17
N ARG A 285 6.03 30.76 2.33
CA ARG A 285 6.45 32.11 2.80
C ARG A 285 7.06 32.06 4.19
N ASP A 286 6.46 31.29 5.10
CA ASP A 286 6.89 31.17 6.49
C ASP A 286 8.10 30.22 6.65
N ASN A 287 8.63 29.69 5.54
CA ASN A 287 9.75 28.75 5.51
C ASN A 287 9.52 27.53 6.43
N GLN A 288 8.30 26.99 6.39
CA GLN A 288 7.89 25.89 7.26
C GLN A 288 8.71 24.61 7.00
N ASP A 289 9.12 23.94 8.08
CA ASP A 289 9.81 22.65 8.02
C ASP A 289 8.85 21.53 7.60
N LEU A 290 9.39 20.56 6.85
CA LEU A 290 8.65 19.36 6.47
C LEU A 290 8.37 18.48 7.68
N VAL A 291 7.10 18.12 7.86
CA VAL A 291 6.68 17.15 8.87
C VAL A 291 6.87 15.73 8.34
N LEU A 292 7.21 14.80 9.24
CA LEU A 292 7.31 13.38 8.93
C LEU A 292 5.98 12.87 8.37
N ALA A 293 6.05 12.17 7.24
CA ALA A 293 4.88 11.56 6.61
C ALA A 293 4.30 10.44 7.50
N PRO A 294 2.97 10.26 7.52
CA PRO A 294 2.40 9.05 8.10
C PRO A 294 2.81 7.81 7.27
N PRO A 295 2.80 6.60 7.87
CA PRO A 295 3.21 5.36 7.18
C PRO A 295 2.44 5.05 5.90
N TRP A 296 1.18 5.49 5.81
CA TRP A 296 0.32 5.26 4.65
C TRP A 296 0.38 6.36 3.59
N ALA A 297 1.28 7.34 3.73
CA ALA A 297 1.40 8.42 2.76
C ALA A 297 1.77 7.88 1.37
N GLY A 298 0.95 8.23 0.38
CA GLY A 298 1.27 8.04 -1.04
C GLY A 298 1.94 9.28 -1.62
N ARG A 299 2.87 9.10 -2.55
CA ARG A 299 3.42 10.19 -3.36
C ARG A 299 2.32 10.74 -4.27
N ILE A 300 2.28 12.06 -4.42
CA ILE A 300 1.46 12.74 -5.42
C ILE A 300 2.34 12.90 -6.65
N ASP A 301 2.29 11.92 -7.57
CA ASP A 301 3.03 11.99 -8.82
C ASP A 301 2.26 12.84 -9.84
N ILE A 302 2.49 14.15 -9.79
CA ILE A 302 1.74 15.15 -10.56
C ILE A 302 1.88 14.92 -12.07
N ALA A 303 3.10 14.62 -12.54
CA ALA A 303 3.34 14.43 -13.97
C ALA A 303 2.61 13.20 -14.50
N LEU A 304 2.69 12.08 -13.75
CA LEU A 304 2.02 10.84 -14.09
C LEU A 304 0.48 11.01 -14.11
N ALA A 305 -0.08 11.63 -13.07
CA ALA A 305 -1.50 11.89 -12.96
C ALA A 305 -2.02 12.83 -14.06
N GLU A 306 -1.36 13.96 -14.30
CA GLU A 306 -1.78 14.92 -15.33
C GLU A 306 -1.70 14.32 -16.74
N GLN A 307 -0.70 13.50 -17.04
CA GLN A 307 -0.59 12.81 -18.32
C GLN A 307 -1.77 11.85 -18.55
N ALA A 308 -2.07 11.00 -17.56
CA ALA A 308 -3.18 10.06 -17.65
C ALA A 308 -4.54 10.79 -17.74
N MET A 309 -4.71 11.88 -16.98
CA MET A 309 -5.89 12.74 -17.05
C MET A 309 -6.07 13.37 -18.43
N ASP A 310 -5.02 13.86 -19.08
CA ASP A 310 -5.11 14.45 -20.41
C ASP A 310 -5.53 13.43 -21.47
N ILE A 311 -4.89 12.25 -21.46
CA ILE A 311 -5.22 11.15 -22.38
C ILE A 311 -6.67 10.73 -22.20
N ARG A 312 -7.10 10.56 -20.94
CA ARG A 312 -8.48 10.21 -20.62
C ARG A 312 -9.46 11.30 -21.02
N ALA A 313 -9.22 12.55 -20.67
CA ALA A 313 -10.12 13.66 -20.94
C ALA A 313 -10.35 13.85 -22.45
N GLN A 314 -9.31 13.69 -23.27
CA GLN A 314 -9.44 13.74 -24.72
C GLN A 314 -10.32 12.58 -25.23
N ARG A 315 -10.01 11.34 -24.83
CA ARG A 315 -10.77 10.14 -25.21
C ARG A 315 -12.24 10.22 -24.81
N GLU A 316 -12.51 10.58 -23.56
CA GLU A 316 -13.87 10.64 -23.01
C GLU A 316 -14.67 11.80 -23.62
N ARG A 317 -14.02 12.92 -23.97
CA ARG A 317 -14.69 14.03 -24.67
C ARG A 317 -15.12 13.62 -26.08
N GLU A 318 -14.27 12.95 -26.84
CA GLU A 318 -14.62 12.43 -28.17
C GLU A 318 -15.76 11.42 -28.09
N GLN A 319 -15.70 10.50 -27.12
CA GLN A 319 -16.77 9.53 -26.86
C GLN A 319 -18.07 10.23 -26.46
N LEU A 320 -18.00 11.24 -25.60
CA LEU A 320 -19.18 11.99 -25.15
C LEU A 320 -19.82 12.74 -26.31
N GLN A 321 -19.03 13.38 -27.17
CA GLN A 321 -19.55 14.04 -28.37
C GLN A 321 -20.28 13.05 -29.30
N MET A 322 -19.70 11.86 -29.55
CA MET A 322 -20.36 10.83 -30.37
C MET A 322 -21.66 10.34 -29.75
N GLN A 323 -21.66 10.06 -28.44
CA GLN A 323 -22.85 9.56 -27.73
C GLN A 323 -23.95 10.63 -27.63
N LEU A 324 -23.58 11.90 -27.40
CA LEU A 324 -24.52 13.02 -27.42
C LEU A 324 -25.11 13.23 -28.82
N ALA A 325 -24.29 13.19 -29.87
CA ALA A 325 -24.77 13.35 -31.24
C ALA A 325 -25.77 12.24 -31.62
N GLN A 326 -25.49 10.99 -31.25
CA GLN A 326 -26.41 9.88 -31.47
C GLN A 326 -27.70 10.06 -30.68
N TRP A 327 -27.59 10.32 -29.38
CA TRP A 327 -28.76 10.50 -28.51
C TRP A 327 -29.65 11.65 -28.96
N LEU A 328 -29.07 12.76 -29.42
CA LEU A 328 -29.82 13.90 -29.94
C LEU A 328 -30.54 13.51 -31.25
N LYS A 329 -29.92 12.78 -32.19
CA LYS A 329 -30.61 12.34 -33.42
C LYS A 329 -31.89 11.55 -33.15
N ASP A 330 -31.90 10.78 -32.06
CA ASP A 330 -33.02 9.92 -31.68
C ASP A 330 -34.17 10.68 -30.97
N GLN A 331 -33.98 11.97 -30.64
CA GLN A 331 -35.04 12.80 -30.05
C GLN A 331 -35.88 13.51 -31.14
N PRO A 332 -37.20 13.65 -30.94
CA PRO A 332 -38.07 14.38 -31.85
C PRO A 332 -37.62 15.85 -32.01
N LEU A 333 -37.67 16.37 -33.24
CA LEU A 333 -37.33 17.76 -33.56
C LEU A 333 -38.55 18.65 -33.29
N GLU A 334 -38.55 19.41 -32.20
CA GLU A 334 -39.48 20.54 -32.01
C GLU A 334 -38.93 21.77 -32.78
N GLY A 335 -39.23 21.84 -34.08
CA GLY A 335 -38.90 22.99 -34.93
C GLY A 335 -37.44 23.13 -35.35
N ASN A 336 -37.15 24.17 -36.15
CA ASN A 336 -35.84 24.41 -36.78
C ASN A 336 -34.86 25.18 -35.88
N THR A 337 -34.94 24.98 -34.56
CA THR A 337 -34.08 25.68 -33.60
C THR A 337 -32.86 24.83 -33.25
N ALA A 338 -31.68 25.48 -33.21
CA ALA A 338 -30.46 24.85 -32.73
C ALA A 338 -30.67 24.33 -31.31
N ARG A 339 -30.28 23.08 -31.05
CA ARG A 339 -30.41 22.48 -29.72
C ARG A 339 -29.34 23.01 -28.79
N GLU A 340 -29.74 23.71 -27.73
CA GLU A 340 -28.84 24.16 -26.67
C GLU A 340 -28.74 23.07 -25.60
N LEU A 341 -27.52 22.59 -25.34
CA LEU A 341 -27.25 21.58 -24.32
C LEU A 341 -26.48 22.19 -23.17
N LYS A 342 -27.00 22.02 -21.95
CA LYS A 342 -26.38 22.51 -20.72
C LYS A 342 -26.22 21.36 -19.74
N ILE A 343 -25.02 21.26 -19.16
CA ILE A 343 -24.71 20.31 -18.08
C ILE A 343 -24.37 21.15 -16.86
N THR A 344 -25.06 20.92 -15.75
CA THR A 344 -24.81 21.57 -14.47
C THR A 344 -24.56 20.51 -13.41
N SER A 345 -23.39 20.56 -12.78
CA SER A 345 -23.07 19.82 -11.56
C SER A 345 -23.61 20.58 -10.35
N ASP A 346 -24.05 19.84 -9.33
CA ASP A 346 -24.35 20.41 -8.02
C ASP A 346 -23.07 20.34 -7.16
N ASP A 347 -22.76 21.41 -6.44
CA ASP A 347 -21.53 21.51 -5.63
C ASP A 347 -21.61 20.69 -4.33
N ASP A 348 -22.78 20.17 -3.96
CA ASP A 348 -23.02 19.47 -2.70
C ASP A 348 -23.36 17.97 -2.90
N PRO A 349 -22.36 17.07 -2.84
CA PRO A 349 -22.62 15.64 -2.85
C PRO A 349 -23.28 15.23 -1.52
N LYS A 350 -24.61 15.07 -1.55
CA LYS A 350 -25.41 14.54 -0.42
C LYS A 350 -24.94 13.16 0.07
N ASP A 351 -24.19 12.43 -0.75
CA ASP A 351 -23.59 11.13 -0.44
C ASP A 351 -22.09 11.15 -0.78
N ALA A 352 -21.25 10.91 0.23
CA ALA A 352 -19.79 10.84 0.07
C ALA A 352 -19.34 9.70 -0.87
N PHE A 353 -20.14 8.65 -1.01
CA PHE A 353 -19.93 7.55 -1.94
C PHE A 353 -20.82 7.64 -3.19
N GLY A 354 -21.61 8.70 -3.28
CA GLY A 354 -22.49 8.94 -4.41
C GLY A 354 -21.73 9.46 -5.64
N PRO A 355 -22.27 9.22 -6.83
CA PRO A 355 -21.85 9.93 -8.03
C PRO A 355 -21.99 11.45 -7.83
N VAL A 356 -21.21 12.24 -8.56
CA VAL A 356 -21.33 13.71 -8.54
C VAL A 356 -22.72 14.07 -9.09
N PRO A 357 -23.61 14.70 -8.31
CA PRO A 357 -24.93 15.05 -8.82
C PRO A 357 -24.80 16.02 -10.00
N PHE A 358 -25.51 15.73 -11.09
CA PHE A 358 -25.59 16.64 -12.23
C PHE A 358 -26.96 16.54 -12.89
N SER A 359 -27.32 17.57 -13.64
CA SER A 359 -28.47 17.59 -14.53
C SER A 359 -28.04 17.94 -15.96
N ILE A 360 -28.77 17.38 -16.93
CA ILE A 360 -28.61 17.68 -18.35
C ILE A 360 -29.90 18.34 -18.84
N GLU A 361 -29.78 19.53 -19.42
CA GLU A 361 -30.89 20.27 -20.02
C GLU A 361 -30.71 20.36 -21.53
N ILE A 362 -31.80 20.16 -22.27
CA ILE A 362 -31.88 20.36 -23.71
C ILE A 362 -32.95 21.43 -23.95
N ASN A 363 -32.57 22.56 -24.55
CA ASN A 363 -33.45 23.73 -24.75
C ASN A 363 -34.15 24.18 -23.45
N GLY A 364 -33.43 24.14 -22.32
CA GLY A 364 -33.94 24.48 -20.99
C GLY A 364 -34.86 23.44 -20.33
N LYS A 365 -35.08 22.28 -20.96
CA LYS A 365 -35.86 21.16 -20.36
C LYS A 365 -34.91 20.10 -19.79
N SER A 366 -35.04 19.80 -18.50
CA SER A 366 -34.28 18.73 -17.84
C SER A 366 -34.62 17.37 -18.46
N THR A 367 -33.60 16.62 -18.86
CA THR A 367 -33.75 15.35 -19.57
C THR A 367 -32.87 14.26 -18.97
N SER A 368 -33.41 13.04 -18.84
CA SER A 368 -32.64 11.86 -18.45
C SER A 368 -31.81 11.36 -19.63
N ALA A 369 -30.48 11.40 -19.52
CA ALA A 369 -29.59 10.91 -20.56
C ALA A 369 -29.37 9.38 -20.49
N PRO A 370 -28.94 8.74 -21.59
CA PRO A 370 -28.57 7.34 -21.61
C PRO A 370 -27.44 7.02 -20.62
N PRO A 371 -27.36 5.78 -20.10
CA PRO A 371 -26.32 5.37 -19.16
C PRO A 371 -24.89 5.68 -19.64
N ALA A 372 -24.61 5.50 -20.93
CA ALA A 372 -23.29 5.78 -21.51
C ALA A 372 -22.90 7.28 -21.42
N VAL A 373 -23.85 8.19 -21.68
CA VAL A 373 -23.64 9.63 -21.53
C VAL A 373 -23.42 9.96 -20.05
N ASN A 374 -24.25 9.41 -19.16
CA ASN A 374 -24.13 9.66 -17.73
C ASN A 374 -22.77 9.21 -17.18
N GLN A 375 -22.27 8.05 -17.60
CA GLN A 375 -20.96 7.52 -17.18
C GLN A 375 -19.81 8.43 -17.63
N LEU A 376 -19.84 8.92 -18.88
CA LEU A 376 -18.81 9.83 -19.40
C LEU A 376 -18.85 11.19 -18.69
N VAL A 377 -20.03 11.74 -18.42
CA VAL A 377 -20.19 12.98 -17.65
C VAL A 377 -19.69 12.81 -16.21
N GLN A 378 -20.09 11.71 -15.53
CA GLN A 378 -19.58 11.38 -14.19
C GLN A 378 -18.05 11.32 -14.16
N SER A 379 -17.46 10.66 -15.17
CA SER A 379 -16.02 10.53 -15.29
C SER A 379 -15.38 11.91 -15.41
N LEU A 380 -15.77 12.71 -16.41
CA LEU A 380 -15.19 14.04 -16.64
C LEU A 380 -15.37 15.00 -15.45
N LEU A 381 -16.47 14.89 -14.70
CA LEU A 381 -16.70 15.68 -13.47
C LEU A 381 -15.77 15.32 -12.30
N LEU A 382 -15.05 14.19 -12.37
CA LEU A 382 -13.96 13.91 -11.42
C LEU A 382 -12.72 14.73 -11.75
N ASP A 383 -12.50 15.05 -13.02
CA ASP A 383 -11.32 15.80 -13.51
C ASP A 383 -11.59 17.32 -13.57
N PHE A 384 -12.85 17.72 -13.75
CA PHE A 384 -13.25 19.12 -13.90
C PHE A 384 -14.46 19.50 -13.04
N ASP A 385 -14.43 20.66 -12.38
CA ASP A 385 -15.62 21.19 -11.68
C ASP A 385 -16.73 21.57 -12.67
N GLN A 386 -16.33 22.12 -13.83
CA GLN A 386 -17.24 22.52 -14.90
C GLN A 386 -16.81 21.94 -16.25
N LEU A 387 -17.76 21.33 -16.96
CA LEU A 387 -17.57 20.85 -18.33
C LEU A 387 -17.86 21.95 -19.34
N PRO A 388 -17.03 22.13 -20.39
CA PRO A 388 -17.29 23.13 -21.42
C PRO A 388 -18.49 22.72 -22.28
N THR A 389 -19.67 23.27 -21.98
CA THR A 389 -20.93 23.01 -22.71
C THR A 389 -20.84 23.32 -24.20
N LYS A 390 -20.18 24.41 -24.59
CA LYS A 390 -20.01 24.78 -26.02
C LYS A 390 -19.14 23.83 -26.83
N ALA A 391 -18.18 23.16 -26.19
CA ALA A 391 -17.27 22.23 -26.87
C ALA A 391 -17.86 20.80 -26.99
N LEU A 392 -19.03 20.56 -26.41
CA LEU A 392 -19.71 19.25 -26.38
C LEU A 392 -20.88 19.17 -27.38
N ALA A 393 -21.27 20.29 -28.01
CA ALA A 393 -22.25 20.28 -29.08
C ALA A 393 -21.70 19.49 -30.29
N PRO A 394 -22.51 18.65 -30.95
CA PRO A 394 -22.09 17.99 -32.17
C PRO A 394 -21.61 19.03 -33.18
N THR A 395 -20.39 18.88 -33.69
CA THR A 395 -19.92 19.61 -34.87
C THR A 395 -20.70 19.10 -36.09
N GLY A 396 -21.93 19.57 -36.22
CA GLY A 396 -22.91 19.10 -37.18
C GLY A 396 -24.12 20.03 -37.28
N ALA A 397 -23.87 21.34 -37.26
CA ALA A 397 -24.84 22.35 -37.67
C ALA A 397 -24.10 23.52 -38.35
N THR A 398 -23.26 23.19 -39.34
CA THR A 398 -22.80 24.17 -40.33
C THR A 398 -23.48 23.86 -41.66
N ASN A 399 -24.41 24.75 -41.99
CA ASN A 399 -24.96 25.07 -43.31
C ASN A 399 -25.75 23.97 -44.05
N TYR A 400 -27.07 24.10 -44.03
CA TYR A 400 -27.87 24.24 -45.25
C TYR A 400 -28.86 25.39 -45.10
#